data_AF-A0A093Z2R8-F1
#
_entry.id   AF-A0A093Z2R8-F1
#
_cell.length_a   1.000
_cell.length_b   1.000
_cell.length_c   1.000
_cell.angle_alpha   90.00
_cell.angle_beta   90.00
_cell.angle_gamma   90.00
#
_symmetry.space_group_name_H-M   'P 1'
#
loop_
_entity.id
_entity.type
_entity.pdbx_description
1 polymer ?
#
loop_
_entity_poly.entity_id
_entity_poly.type
_entity_poly.pdbx_seq_one_letter_code
_entity_poly.pdbx_strand_id
1 'polypeptide(L)'
;MDQATRSTYQSRAPPRSSDSWFPASLSSNASNHHPSGECHLLIPHPITPHNWALWTKIRILLYNHDGEEHGTLWGMGDSCITICAPNPAGPNPVTLEGGGYNMWAYVEAAMFEYMAMTSSGSVVFHNWESGFFADQETLETGRLVLCAFGNNGGVKKSGRIWPVFTKDVFNLMTGVGKDVEGLIEGDSWIFDEEAPPDDMQKPILEIMATLAEAGFFDENGRGEEAWRGDIESYAPGYLEMEEEGGGMAEGYEHGAFRED
;
A
#
# COMPACT_ATOMS: atom_id res chain seq x y z
N MET A 1 -36.85 13.57 2.09
CA MET A 1 -37.19 12.74 0.91
C MET A 1 -38.25 11.73 1.34
N ASP A 2 -39.43 11.73 0.70
CA ASP A 2 -40.56 10.90 1.15
C ASP A 2 -40.47 9.44 0.66
N GLN A 3 -41.32 8.58 1.21
CA GLN A 3 -41.36 7.14 0.90
C GLN A 3 -41.74 6.89 -0.57
N ALA A 4 -42.62 7.72 -1.12
CA ALA A 4 -43.08 7.60 -2.51
C ALA A 4 -41.93 7.80 -3.50
N THR A 5 -41.09 8.81 -3.27
CA THR A 5 -39.89 9.08 -4.07
C THR A 5 -38.93 7.89 -4.05
N ARG A 6 -38.67 7.31 -2.86
CA ARG A 6 -37.81 6.12 -2.70
C ARG A 6 -38.37 4.88 -3.42
N SER A 7 -39.67 4.63 -3.31
CA SER A 7 -40.33 3.51 -4.00
C SER A 7 -40.30 3.65 -5.51
N THR A 8 -40.51 4.87 -6.05
CA THR A 8 -40.39 5.09 -7.51
C THR A 8 -38.95 4.97 -8.02
N TYR A 9 -37.94 5.25 -7.21
CA TYR A 9 -36.55 4.99 -7.60
C TYR A 9 -36.30 3.48 -7.71
N GLN A 10 -36.69 2.72 -6.69
CA GLN A 10 -36.53 1.26 -6.66
C GLN A 10 -37.27 0.54 -7.79
N SER A 11 -38.44 1.06 -8.22
CA SER A 11 -39.18 0.48 -9.35
C SER A 11 -38.61 0.81 -10.73
N ARG A 12 -37.77 1.85 -10.83
CA ARG A 12 -37.14 2.31 -12.09
C ARG A 12 -35.70 1.84 -12.22
N ALA A 13 -35.04 1.56 -11.09
CA ALA A 13 -33.74 0.94 -11.08
C ALA A 13 -33.87 -0.46 -11.70
N PRO A 14 -33.12 -0.77 -12.78
CA PRO A 14 -33.19 -2.09 -13.38
C PRO A 14 -32.80 -3.15 -12.36
N PRO A 15 -33.51 -4.29 -12.28
CA PRO A 15 -33.09 -5.40 -11.44
C PRO A 15 -31.70 -5.88 -11.88
N ARG A 16 -30.81 -6.10 -10.92
CA ARG A 16 -29.45 -6.61 -11.16
C ARG A 16 -29.52 -7.90 -11.97
N SER A 17 -28.83 -7.94 -13.11
CA SER A 17 -28.66 -9.16 -13.91
C SER A 17 -27.43 -9.98 -13.49
N SER A 18 -26.53 -9.41 -12.69
CA SER A 18 -25.29 -10.00 -12.19
C SER A 18 -24.76 -9.22 -10.97
N ASP A 19 -23.68 -9.72 -10.36
CA ASP A 19 -23.04 -9.13 -9.17
C ASP A 19 -22.32 -7.80 -9.44
N SER A 20 -22.15 -7.40 -10.71
CA SER A 20 -21.39 -6.21 -11.09
C SER A 20 -22.26 -5.15 -11.78
N TRP A 21 -22.02 -3.88 -11.48
CA TRP A 21 -22.61 -2.72 -12.17
C TRP A 21 -21.93 -2.42 -13.52
N PHE A 22 -20.89 -3.18 -13.89
CA PHE A 22 -20.12 -2.92 -15.10
C PHE A 22 -20.81 -3.43 -16.36
N PRO A 23 -20.98 -2.57 -17.38
CA PRO A 23 -21.08 -3.04 -18.76
C PRO A 23 -19.80 -3.82 -19.10
N ALA A 24 -19.93 -5.04 -19.63
CA ALA A 24 -18.80 -5.90 -19.98
C ALA A 24 -17.78 -5.24 -20.94
N SER A 25 -18.20 -4.21 -21.69
CA SER A 25 -17.35 -3.40 -22.55
C SER A 25 -16.39 -2.47 -21.82
N LEU A 26 -16.68 -2.14 -20.55
CA LEU A 26 -15.80 -1.32 -19.69
C LEU A 26 -14.91 -2.20 -18.81
N SER A 27 -15.32 -3.41 -18.46
CA SER A 27 -14.49 -4.34 -17.66
C SER A 27 -13.40 -5.06 -18.46
N SER A 28 -13.39 -4.92 -19.79
CA SER A 28 -12.53 -5.69 -20.72
C SER A 28 -11.41 -4.88 -21.37
N ASN A 29 -11.23 -3.61 -20.98
CA ASN A 29 -10.12 -2.81 -21.51
C ASN A 29 -8.89 -2.95 -20.59
N ALA A 30 -7.70 -2.98 -21.18
CA ALA A 30 -6.44 -3.01 -20.42
C ALA A 30 -6.11 -1.68 -19.72
N SER A 31 -6.95 -0.65 -19.89
CA SER A 31 -6.78 0.70 -19.33
C SER A 31 -7.59 0.95 -18.05
N ASN A 32 -8.52 0.08 -17.70
CA ASN A 32 -9.40 0.13 -16.54
C ASN A 32 -8.89 -0.88 -15.51
N HIS A 33 -7.60 -0.83 -15.23
CA HIS A 33 -6.99 -1.64 -14.20
C HIS A 33 -7.28 -0.97 -12.86
N HIS A 34 -8.13 -1.61 -12.05
CA HIS A 34 -8.18 -1.31 -10.63
C HIS A 34 -6.96 -1.96 -9.97
N PRO A 35 -6.14 -1.20 -9.24
CA PRO A 35 -5.07 -1.80 -8.47
C PRO A 35 -5.66 -2.77 -7.43
N SER A 36 -5.18 -4.01 -7.39
CA SER A 36 -5.48 -4.94 -6.31
C SER A 36 -4.22 -5.08 -5.49
N GLY A 37 -4.07 -4.26 -4.46
CA GLY A 37 -2.91 -4.30 -3.57
C GLY A 37 -3.22 -3.69 -2.22
N GLU A 38 -2.45 -4.10 -1.21
CA GLU A 38 -2.52 -3.58 0.15
C GLU A 38 -1.58 -2.39 0.34
N CYS A 39 -0.51 -2.30 -0.47
CA CYS A 39 0.45 -1.20 -0.45
C CYS A 39 0.65 -0.58 -1.83
N HIS A 40 0.61 0.76 -1.88
CA HIS A 40 0.60 1.54 -3.12
C HIS A 40 1.78 2.50 -3.19
N LEU A 41 2.63 2.37 -4.21
CA LEU A 41 3.78 3.25 -4.45
C LEU A 41 3.38 4.49 -5.27
N LEU A 42 3.57 5.67 -4.68
CA LEU A 42 3.17 7.00 -5.15
C LEU A 42 4.38 7.91 -5.42
N ILE A 43 5.29 7.49 -6.29
CA ILE A 43 6.55 8.22 -6.59
C ILE A 43 6.61 8.70 -8.04
N PRO A 44 7.47 9.69 -8.36
CA PRO A 44 7.55 10.21 -9.73
C PRO A 44 7.96 9.14 -10.76
N HIS A 45 7.32 9.17 -11.93
CA HIS A 45 7.65 8.33 -13.07
C HIS A 45 8.45 9.11 -14.15
N PRO A 46 9.41 8.47 -14.86
CA PRO A 46 9.90 7.11 -14.63
C PRO A 46 10.66 7.02 -13.29
N ILE A 47 10.50 5.87 -12.61
CA ILE A 47 11.14 5.61 -11.32
C ILE A 47 12.66 5.53 -11.55
N THR A 48 13.42 6.28 -10.75
CA THR A 48 14.88 6.30 -10.83
C THR A 48 15.48 5.00 -10.29
N PRO A 49 16.69 4.58 -10.75
CA PRO A 49 17.36 3.41 -10.20
C PRO A 49 17.56 3.49 -8.67
N HIS A 50 17.85 4.70 -8.18
CA HIS A 50 17.94 4.97 -6.75
C HIS A 50 16.63 4.71 -6.00
N ASN A 51 15.50 5.22 -6.52
CA ASN A 51 14.19 4.98 -5.89
C ASN A 51 13.77 3.52 -6.00
N TRP A 52 14.17 2.80 -7.07
CA TRP A 52 13.97 1.36 -7.16
C TRP A 52 14.75 0.61 -6.08
N ALA A 53 16.02 0.95 -5.84
CA ALA A 53 16.81 0.35 -4.76
C ALA A 53 16.19 0.58 -3.38
N LEU A 54 15.75 1.80 -3.09
CA LEU A 54 15.06 2.11 -1.82
C LEU A 54 13.74 1.34 -1.71
N TRP A 55 12.98 1.27 -2.80
CA TRP A 55 11.72 0.54 -2.83
C TRP A 55 11.90 -0.97 -2.61
N THR A 56 12.96 -1.56 -3.16
CA THR A 56 13.31 -2.98 -2.93
C THR A 56 13.46 -3.29 -1.45
N LYS A 57 14.10 -2.39 -0.68
CA LYS A 57 14.23 -2.56 0.78
C LYS A 57 12.88 -2.50 1.49
N ILE A 58 12.01 -1.54 1.12
CA ILE A 58 10.66 -1.46 1.68
C ILE A 58 9.89 -2.76 1.38
N ARG A 59 9.97 -3.27 0.15
CA ARG A 59 9.35 -4.55 -0.23
C ARG A 59 9.86 -5.70 0.62
N ILE A 60 11.17 -5.82 0.84
CA ILE A 60 11.75 -6.84 1.72
C ILE A 60 11.19 -6.73 3.14
N LEU A 61 11.07 -5.52 3.69
CA LEU A 61 10.49 -5.30 5.03
C LEU A 61 8.98 -5.62 5.10
N LEU A 62 8.31 -5.79 3.96
CA LEU A 62 6.92 -6.23 3.87
C LEU A 62 6.75 -7.76 3.82
N TYR A 63 7.83 -8.53 3.95
CA TYR A 63 7.79 -9.97 4.15
C TYR A 63 7.88 -10.37 5.62
N ASN A 64 7.37 -11.56 5.94
CA ASN A 64 7.57 -12.15 7.27
C ASN A 64 9.04 -12.55 7.43
N HIS A 65 9.67 -12.14 8.54
CA HIS A 65 11.02 -12.58 8.92
C HIS A 65 11.02 -13.22 10.32
N ASP A 66 9.87 -13.75 10.74
CA ASP A 66 9.67 -14.42 12.03
C ASP A 66 10.00 -15.93 11.98
N GLY A 67 10.15 -16.49 10.78
CA GLY A 67 10.50 -17.89 10.54
C GLY A 67 9.34 -18.86 10.75
N GLU A 68 8.14 -18.36 11.08
CA GLU A 68 6.93 -19.15 11.26
C GLU A 68 6.04 -19.07 10.03
N GLU A 69 5.86 -17.85 9.51
CA GLU A 69 5.08 -17.58 8.31
C GLU A 69 5.99 -17.25 7.12
N HIS A 70 5.56 -17.64 5.92
CA HIS A 70 6.26 -17.33 4.68
C HIS A 70 5.39 -16.45 3.79
N GLY A 71 6.02 -15.55 3.04
CA GLY A 71 5.33 -14.61 2.15
C GLY A 71 5.19 -13.22 2.78
N THR A 72 4.35 -12.37 2.17
CA THR A 72 4.16 -11.00 2.65
C THR A 72 3.43 -10.97 3.99
N LEU A 73 3.56 -9.85 4.70
CA LEU A 73 2.90 -9.58 5.99
C LEU A 73 1.36 -9.64 5.93
N TRP A 74 0.77 -9.66 4.73
CA TRP A 74 -0.68 -9.79 4.52
C TRP A 74 -1.13 -11.24 4.26
N GLY A 75 -0.23 -12.22 4.33
CA GLY A 75 -0.55 -13.64 4.11
C GLY A 75 -0.83 -13.97 2.64
N MET A 76 -0.35 -13.13 1.74
CA MET A 76 -0.52 -13.22 0.29
C MET A 76 0.85 -13.04 -0.39
N GLY A 77 0.94 -13.36 -1.67
CA GLY A 77 2.12 -13.09 -2.49
C GLY A 77 2.46 -11.61 -2.69
N ASP A 78 3.56 -11.35 -3.40
CA ASP A 78 3.99 -9.99 -3.79
C ASP A 78 2.97 -9.22 -4.65
N SER A 79 1.99 -9.94 -5.21
CA SER A 79 0.83 -9.36 -5.91
C SER A 79 0.05 -8.31 -5.12
N CYS A 80 0.28 -8.19 -3.80
CA CYS A 80 -0.31 -7.17 -2.93
C CYS A 80 0.34 -5.79 -3.05
N ILE A 81 1.37 -5.64 -3.89
CA ILE A 81 2.09 -4.39 -4.05
C ILE A 81 1.72 -3.76 -5.40
N THR A 82 1.21 -2.53 -5.35
CA THR A 82 0.82 -1.77 -6.54
C THR A 82 1.77 -0.61 -6.78
N ILE A 83 2.22 -0.44 -8.03
CA ILE A 83 2.89 0.78 -8.49
C ILE A 83 1.86 1.66 -9.19
N CYS A 84 1.60 2.85 -8.64
CA CYS A 84 0.60 3.75 -9.16
C CYS A 84 1.13 4.55 -10.36
N ALA A 85 1.15 3.91 -11.53
CA ALA A 85 1.57 4.56 -12.77
C ALA A 85 0.61 5.71 -13.13
N PRO A 86 1.10 6.97 -13.21
CA PRO A 86 0.26 8.10 -13.54
C PRO A 86 -0.23 8.03 -14.98
N ASN A 87 -1.46 8.49 -15.21
CA ASN A 87 -1.99 8.70 -16.54
C ASN A 87 -1.17 9.78 -17.27
N PRO A 88 -0.86 9.63 -18.58
CA PRO A 88 -0.13 10.65 -19.34
C PRO A 88 -0.70 12.07 -19.27
N ALA A 89 -2.00 12.22 -19.01
CA ALA A 89 -2.66 13.52 -18.87
C ALA A 89 -2.86 13.97 -17.42
N GLY A 90 -2.52 13.12 -16.44
CA GLY A 90 -2.69 13.34 -15.01
C GLY A 90 -1.44 13.91 -14.33
N PRO A 91 -1.53 14.19 -13.03
CA PRO A 91 -0.36 14.57 -12.23
C PRO A 91 0.65 13.41 -12.16
N ASN A 92 1.92 13.77 -12.04
CA ASN A 92 3.01 12.83 -11.82
C ASN A 92 3.89 13.38 -10.68
N PRO A 93 3.92 12.73 -9.50
CA PRO A 93 3.30 11.43 -9.18
C PRO A 93 1.78 11.51 -8.96
N VAL A 94 1.13 10.34 -8.84
CA VAL A 94 -0.17 10.24 -8.17
C VAL A 94 0.02 10.66 -6.71
N THR A 95 -0.90 11.45 -6.15
CA THR A 95 -0.76 11.99 -4.78
C THR A 95 -1.97 11.67 -3.91
N LEU A 96 -1.77 11.64 -2.59
CA LEU A 96 -2.88 11.53 -1.64
C LEU A 96 -3.66 12.86 -1.51
N GLU A 97 -3.01 13.98 -1.79
CA GLU A 97 -3.58 15.32 -1.68
C GLU A 97 -4.75 15.55 -2.64
N GLY A 98 -5.77 16.30 -2.18
CA GLY A 98 -6.90 16.67 -3.02
C GLY A 98 -7.72 15.50 -3.57
N GLY A 99 -7.49 14.27 -3.08
CA GLY A 99 -8.10 13.04 -3.58
C GLY A 99 -7.47 12.49 -4.86
N GLY A 100 -6.22 12.86 -5.17
CA GLY A 100 -5.50 12.40 -6.35
C GLY A 100 -5.51 10.87 -6.51
N TYR A 101 -5.23 10.12 -5.45
CA TYR A 101 -5.25 8.66 -5.45
C TYR A 101 -6.64 8.10 -5.79
N ASN A 102 -7.69 8.56 -5.10
CA ASN A 102 -9.06 8.08 -5.36
C ASN A 102 -9.54 8.43 -6.77
N MET A 103 -9.15 9.59 -7.29
CA MET A 103 -9.43 9.96 -8.68
C MET A 103 -8.71 9.02 -9.65
N TRP A 104 -7.43 8.74 -9.42
CA TRP A 104 -6.64 7.81 -10.22
C TRP A 104 -7.20 6.36 -10.15
N ALA A 105 -7.42 5.84 -8.95
CA ALA A 105 -7.85 4.47 -8.70
C ALA A 105 -9.28 4.19 -9.18
N TYR A 106 -10.19 5.18 -9.08
CA TYR A 106 -11.61 4.95 -9.36
C TYR A 106 -12.16 5.71 -10.56
N VAL A 107 -11.79 6.98 -10.75
CA VAL A 107 -12.38 7.78 -11.83
C VAL A 107 -11.64 7.52 -13.15
N GLU A 108 -10.32 7.57 -13.13
CA GLU A 108 -9.50 7.34 -14.32
C GLU A 108 -9.56 5.88 -14.78
N ALA A 109 -9.59 4.93 -13.85
CA ALA A 109 -9.82 3.51 -14.13
C ALA A 109 -11.30 3.17 -14.44
N ALA A 110 -12.22 4.14 -14.39
CA ALA A 110 -13.66 3.95 -14.59
C ALA A 110 -14.32 2.90 -13.67
N MET A 111 -13.85 2.80 -12.42
CA MET A 111 -14.35 1.92 -11.36
C MET A 111 -15.53 2.53 -10.61
N PHE A 112 -16.65 2.65 -11.32
CA PHE A 112 -17.86 3.30 -10.82
C PHE A 112 -18.61 2.53 -9.73
N GLU A 113 -18.24 1.27 -9.45
CA GLU A 113 -18.82 0.49 -8.34
C GLU A 113 -18.51 1.09 -6.96
N TYR A 114 -17.41 1.85 -6.87
CA TYR A 114 -16.90 2.43 -5.65
C TYR A 114 -17.21 3.92 -5.50
N MET A 115 -18.06 4.48 -6.38
CA MET A 115 -18.44 5.89 -6.35
C MET A 115 -19.87 6.14 -6.81
N ALA A 116 -20.44 7.26 -6.36
CA ALA A 116 -21.62 7.86 -6.96
C ALA A 116 -21.33 9.30 -7.36
N MET A 117 -22.20 9.84 -8.20
CA MET A 117 -22.19 11.25 -8.56
C MET A 117 -23.51 11.89 -8.14
N THR A 118 -23.41 13.02 -7.44
CA THR A 118 -24.56 13.86 -7.12
C THR A 118 -25.14 14.50 -8.38
N SER A 119 -26.39 14.97 -8.33
CA SER A 119 -27.02 15.65 -9.48
C SER A 119 -26.34 16.96 -9.88
N SER A 120 -25.48 17.53 -9.02
CA SER A 120 -24.65 18.69 -9.33
C SER A 120 -23.28 18.33 -9.90
N GLY A 121 -22.99 17.04 -10.13
CA GLY A 121 -21.72 16.57 -10.69
C GLY A 121 -20.60 16.34 -9.68
N SER A 122 -20.88 16.40 -8.37
CA SER A 122 -19.87 16.08 -7.34
C SER A 122 -19.73 14.57 -7.18
N VAL A 123 -18.51 14.05 -7.25
CA VAL A 123 -18.19 12.63 -7.01
C VAL A 123 -18.17 12.37 -5.50
N VAL A 124 -18.72 11.24 -5.10
CA VAL A 124 -18.74 10.73 -3.72
C VAL A 124 -18.21 9.31 -3.78
N PHE A 125 -17.08 9.06 -3.13
CA PHE A 125 -16.51 7.73 -2.99
C PHE A 125 -17.23 6.98 -1.88
N HIS A 126 -17.52 5.70 -2.13
CA HIS A 126 -18.22 4.80 -1.21
C HIS A 126 -17.29 3.77 -0.59
N ASN A 127 -16.12 3.55 -1.17
CA ASN A 127 -15.18 2.55 -0.69
C ASN A 127 -14.33 3.07 0.47
N TRP A 128 -14.11 2.20 1.44
CA TRP A 128 -13.35 2.44 2.66
C TRP A 128 -11.89 2.04 2.49
N GLU A 129 -11.29 2.25 1.32
CA GLU A 129 -9.87 1.93 1.07
C GLU A 129 -8.97 2.88 1.85
N SER A 130 -8.97 2.68 3.15
CA SER A 130 -7.87 3.03 4.00
C SER A 130 -6.82 1.96 3.77
N GLY A 131 -5.58 2.36 3.54
CA GLY A 131 -4.55 1.43 3.11
C GLY A 131 -3.15 1.98 3.37
N PHE A 132 -2.15 1.22 2.94
CA PHE A 132 -0.76 1.58 3.07
C PHE A 132 -0.26 2.21 1.77
N PHE A 133 0.49 3.29 1.90
CA PHE A 133 1.05 4.04 0.78
C PHE A 133 2.54 4.28 1.01
N ALA A 134 3.31 4.27 -0.07
CA ALA A 134 4.71 4.62 -0.06
C ALA A 134 4.91 5.85 -0.95
N ASP A 135 5.27 6.98 -0.35
CA ASP A 135 5.65 8.19 -1.07
C ASP A 135 7.18 8.35 -1.09
N GLN A 136 7.67 9.50 -1.60
CA GLN A 136 9.10 9.78 -1.62
C GLN A 136 9.72 9.78 -0.21
N GLU A 137 9.00 10.30 0.78
CA GLU A 137 9.47 10.30 2.16
C GLU A 137 9.47 8.88 2.75
N THR A 138 8.55 7.99 2.35
CA THR A 138 8.65 6.56 2.68
C THR A 138 9.95 5.94 2.15
N LEU A 139 10.34 6.24 0.90
CA LEU A 139 11.57 5.70 0.35
C LEU A 139 12.81 6.17 1.11
N GLU A 140 12.78 7.40 1.62
CA GLU A 140 13.88 7.97 2.40
C GLU A 140 13.90 7.43 3.83
N THR A 141 12.73 7.30 4.45
CA THR A 141 12.60 7.06 5.90
C THR A 141 12.30 5.61 6.29
N GLY A 142 11.78 4.80 5.38
CA GLY A 142 11.32 3.45 5.71
C GLY A 142 9.86 3.37 6.12
N ARG A 143 9.21 4.50 6.43
CA ARG A 143 7.88 4.52 7.04
C ARG A 143 6.77 4.74 6.01
N LEU A 144 5.86 3.78 5.93
CA LEU A 144 4.66 3.85 5.09
C LEU A 144 3.67 4.85 5.65
N VAL A 145 2.86 5.43 4.77
CA VAL A 145 1.71 6.24 5.13
C VAL A 145 0.49 5.32 5.27
N LEU A 146 -0.06 5.23 6.48
CA LEU A 146 -1.40 4.70 6.72
C LEU A 146 -2.40 5.85 6.58
N CYS A 147 -3.38 5.72 5.69
CA CYS A 147 -4.30 6.81 5.38
C CYS A 147 -5.76 6.37 5.51
N ALA A 148 -6.59 7.22 6.10
CA ALA A 148 -8.04 7.15 6.06
C ALA A 148 -8.59 8.26 5.16
N PHE A 149 -9.49 7.91 4.24
CA PHE A 149 -10.10 8.88 3.32
C PHE A 149 -11.51 9.27 3.74
N GLY A 150 -11.88 10.51 3.43
CA GLY A 150 -13.27 10.94 3.44
C GLY A 150 -13.99 10.60 2.13
N ASN A 151 -15.31 10.66 2.14
CA ASN A 151 -16.12 10.36 0.94
C ASN A 151 -15.91 11.37 -0.22
N ASN A 152 -15.20 12.47 0.01
CA ASN A 152 -14.77 13.39 -1.05
C ASN A 152 -13.45 12.94 -1.71
N GLY A 153 -12.89 11.80 -1.30
CA GLY A 153 -11.64 11.23 -1.77
C GLY A 153 -10.39 11.82 -1.12
N GLY A 154 -10.53 12.90 -0.35
CA GLY A 154 -9.40 13.53 0.34
C GLY A 154 -8.99 12.76 1.60
N VAL A 155 -7.72 12.90 1.98
CA VAL A 155 -7.21 12.39 3.26
C VAL A 155 -7.97 13.04 4.40
N LYS A 156 -8.59 12.21 5.24
CA LYS A 156 -9.25 12.63 6.48
C LYS A 156 -8.30 12.54 7.66
N LYS A 157 -7.48 11.48 7.70
CA LYS A 157 -6.44 11.25 8.72
C LYS A 157 -5.31 10.44 8.10
N SER A 158 -4.08 10.68 8.51
CA SER A 158 -2.94 9.86 8.13
C SER A 158 -1.91 9.78 9.26
N GLY A 159 -1.12 8.71 9.26
CA GLY A 159 0.02 8.52 10.15
C GLY A 159 1.12 7.73 9.42
N ARG A 160 2.36 7.81 9.90
CA ARG A 160 3.48 7.02 9.39
C ARG A 160 3.73 5.81 10.28
N ILE A 161 3.98 4.65 9.67
CA ILE A 161 4.22 3.38 10.38
C ILE A 161 5.36 2.61 9.72
N TRP A 162 6.06 1.77 10.50
CA TRP A 162 7.02 0.82 9.93
C TRP A 162 6.31 -0.33 9.20
N PRO A 163 6.86 -0.83 8.07
CA PRO A 163 6.36 -2.00 7.36
C PRO A 163 6.08 -3.20 8.25
N VAL A 164 6.93 -3.47 9.26
CA VAL A 164 6.80 -4.61 10.18
C VAL A 164 5.48 -4.60 10.97
N PHE A 165 4.86 -3.45 11.18
CA PHE A 165 3.55 -3.35 11.86
C PHE A 165 2.35 -3.53 10.93
N THR A 166 2.55 -3.61 9.61
CA THR A 166 1.44 -3.67 8.66
C THR A 166 0.59 -4.93 8.82
N LYS A 167 1.17 -6.06 9.26
CA LYS A 167 0.44 -7.30 9.57
C LYS A 167 -0.62 -7.09 10.64
N ASP A 168 -0.23 -6.53 11.78
CA ASP A 168 -1.13 -6.29 12.90
C ASP A 168 -2.19 -5.25 12.56
N VAL A 169 -1.77 -4.15 11.94
CA VAL A 169 -2.69 -3.09 11.49
C VAL A 169 -3.71 -3.65 10.49
N PHE A 170 -3.26 -4.42 9.51
CA PHE A 170 -4.12 -5.05 8.53
C PHE A 170 -5.11 -6.02 9.19
N ASN A 171 -4.64 -6.89 10.10
CA ASN A 171 -5.51 -7.81 10.83
C ASN A 171 -6.56 -7.09 11.70
N LEU A 172 -6.22 -5.94 12.28
CA LEU A 172 -7.17 -5.12 13.01
C LEU A 172 -8.21 -4.48 12.08
N MET A 173 -7.78 -3.99 10.91
CA MET A 173 -8.66 -3.39 9.90
C MET A 173 -9.60 -4.42 9.28
N THR A 174 -9.07 -5.52 8.74
CA THR A 174 -9.82 -6.49 7.93
C THR A 174 -10.41 -7.61 8.77
N GLY A 175 -9.69 -8.09 9.78
CA GLY A 175 -10.12 -9.18 10.64
C GLY A 175 -11.09 -8.75 11.74
N VAL A 176 -10.87 -7.57 12.34
CA VAL A 176 -11.68 -7.05 13.47
C VAL A 176 -12.60 -5.91 13.05
N GLY A 177 -12.39 -5.30 11.89
CA GLY A 177 -13.22 -4.18 11.41
C GLY A 177 -12.94 -2.86 12.14
N LYS A 178 -11.73 -2.67 12.71
CA LYS A 178 -11.36 -1.40 13.33
C LYS A 178 -11.20 -0.32 12.27
N ASP A 179 -11.63 0.90 12.60
CA ASP A 179 -11.46 2.06 11.75
C ASP A 179 -10.03 2.58 11.78
N VAL A 180 -9.51 3.01 10.63
CA VAL A 180 -8.13 3.49 10.51
C VAL A 180 -7.91 4.81 11.26
N GLU A 181 -8.92 5.65 11.38
CA GLU A 181 -8.82 6.88 12.18
C GLU A 181 -8.52 6.57 13.65
N GLY A 182 -9.27 5.65 14.25
CA GLY A 182 -9.05 5.18 15.61
C GLY A 182 -7.75 4.39 15.79
N LEU A 183 -7.25 3.72 14.75
CA LEU A 183 -5.93 3.08 14.78
C LEU A 183 -4.80 4.12 14.78
N ILE A 184 -4.94 5.20 14.01
CA ILE A 184 -3.98 6.31 13.99
C ILE A 184 -3.99 7.09 15.32
N GLU A 185 -5.16 7.23 15.97
CA GLU A 185 -5.31 7.95 17.25
C GLU A 185 -5.02 7.09 18.50
N GLY A 186 -4.95 5.78 18.35
CA GLY A 186 -4.78 4.82 19.45
C GLY A 186 -3.34 4.62 19.89
N ASP A 187 -2.39 5.38 19.34
CA ASP A 187 -0.99 5.52 19.73
C ASP A 187 -0.15 4.22 19.83
N SER A 188 -0.64 3.08 19.35
CA SER A 188 -0.02 1.78 19.64
C SER A 188 1.09 1.37 18.66
N TRP A 189 1.35 2.16 17.60
CA TRP A 189 2.14 1.72 16.43
C TRP A 189 3.24 2.72 16.01
N ILE A 190 3.64 3.54 16.99
CA ILE A 190 4.91 4.29 17.11
C ILE A 190 4.99 5.60 16.32
N PHE A 191 5.00 6.70 17.08
CA PHE A 191 5.22 8.06 16.60
C PHE A 191 6.70 8.37 16.39
N ASP A 192 6.97 9.41 15.61
CA ASP A 192 8.28 9.94 15.23
C ASP A 192 9.30 10.11 16.38
N GLU A 193 8.85 10.21 17.64
CA GLU A 193 9.75 10.40 18.79
C GLU A 193 10.40 9.10 19.29
N GLU A 194 9.80 7.94 19.03
CA GLU A 194 10.29 6.62 19.47
C GLU A 194 10.80 5.75 18.30
N ALA A 195 10.64 6.22 17.06
CA ALA A 195 11.10 5.50 15.88
C ALA A 195 12.63 5.50 15.77
N PRO A 196 13.27 4.35 15.45
CA PRO A 196 14.69 4.28 15.20
C PRO A 196 15.10 5.15 13.98
N PRO A 197 16.40 5.50 13.85
CA PRO A 197 16.88 6.33 12.75
C PRO A 197 16.45 5.83 11.37
N ASP A 198 15.84 6.74 10.61
CA ASP A 198 15.09 6.50 9.38
C ASP A 198 15.95 6.69 8.11
N ASP A 199 17.07 5.97 7.93
CA ASP A 199 17.88 6.08 6.71
C ASP A 199 17.88 4.78 5.89
N MET A 200 17.02 4.75 4.87
CA MET A 200 16.90 3.63 3.96
C MET A 200 18.09 3.46 3.00
N GLN A 201 19.09 4.35 3.01
CA GLN A 201 20.32 4.14 2.23
C GLN A 201 21.27 3.14 2.91
N LYS A 202 21.08 2.86 4.20
CA LYS A 202 21.87 1.85 4.93
C LYS A 202 21.60 0.44 4.43
N PRO A 203 22.55 -0.50 4.53
CA PRO A 203 22.31 -1.91 4.20
C PRO A 203 21.08 -2.47 4.92
N ILE A 204 20.29 -3.32 4.26
CA ILE A 204 19.01 -3.81 4.79
C ILE A 204 19.17 -4.51 6.14
N LEU A 205 20.27 -5.23 6.34
CA LEU A 205 20.54 -5.94 7.59
C LEU A 205 20.87 -4.98 8.74
N GLU A 206 21.48 -3.82 8.46
CA GLU A 206 21.69 -2.77 9.46
C GLU A 206 20.34 -2.13 9.86
N ILE A 207 19.44 -1.93 8.90
CA ILE A 207 18.08 -1.43 9.16
C ILE A 207 17.32 -2.43 10.04
N MET A 208 17.31 -3.72 9.67
CA MET A 208 16.65 -4.77 10.45
C MET A 208 17.26 -4.93 11.85
N ALA A 209 18.58 -4.84 11.99
CA ALA A 209 19.23 -4.85 13.30
C ALA A 209 18.78 -3.67 14.16
N THR A 210 18.68 -2.48 13.59
CA THR A 210 18.19 -1.29 14.29
C THR A 210 16.73 -1.47 14.75
N LEU A 211 15.87 -2.04 13.90
CA LEU A 211 14.48 -2.35 14.27
C LEU A 211 14.40 -3.41 15.37
N ALA A 212 15.25 -4.44 15.33
CA ALA A 212 15.32 -5.47 16.37
C ALA A 212 15.82 -4.90 17.71
N GLU A 213 16.84 -4.04 17.70
CA GLU A 213 17.35 -3.36 18.89
C GLU A 213 16.30 -2.44 19.53
N ALA A 214 15.46 -1.80 18.71
CA ALA A 214 14.32 -1.01 19.17
C ALA A 214 13.14 -1.87 19.68
N GLY A 215 13.19 -3.19 19.51
CA GLY A 215 12.13 -4.12 19.91
C GLY A 215 10.91 -4.11 18.98
N PHE A 216 11.06 -3.63 17.74
CA PHE A 216 9.97 -3.57 16.75
C PHE A 216 9.95 -4.82 15.85
N PHE A 217 10.99 -5.62 15.94
CA PHE A 217 11.27 -6.73 15.05
C PHE A 217 12.03 -7.83 15.82
N ASP A 218 11.96 -9.07 15.32
CA ASP A 218 12.66 -10.23 15.87
C ASP A 218 12.41 -10.50 17.36
N GLU A 219 11.15 -10.51 17.79
CA GLU A 219 10.77 -10.82 19.18
C GLU A 219 11.36 -12.17 19.68
N ASN A 220 11.57 -13.11 18.75
CA ASN A 220 12.13 -14.43 19.02
C ASN A 220 13.67 -14.48 19.04
N GLY A 221 14.36 -13.38 18.70
CA GLY A 221 15.82 -13.28 18.70
C GLY A 221 16.51 -14.25 17.74
N ARG A 222 15.95 -14.47 16.54
CA ARG A 222 16.51 -15.33 15.49
C ARG A 222 17.86 -14.82 14.99
N GLY A 223 18.03 -13.49 14.95
CA GLY A 223 19.27 -12.83 14.56
C GLY A 223 19.59 -12.84 13.06
N GLU A 224 20.69 -12.16 12.72
CA GLU A 224 21.05 -11.78 11.36
C GLU A 224 21.13 -12.95 10.35
N GLU A 225 21.70 -14.08 10.75
CA GLU A 225 21.84 -15.25 9.86
C GLU A 225 20.48 -15.78 9.39
N ALA A 226 19.47 -15.72 10.26
CA ALA A 226 18.12 -16.15 9.93
C ALA A 226 17.46 -15.15 8.97
N TRP A 227 17.61 -13.85 9.23
CA TRP A 227 17.11 -12.80 8.35
C TRP A 227 17.75 -12.86 6.97
N ARG A 228 19.06 -13.16 6.87
CA ARG A 228 19.75 -13.39 5.60
C ARG A 228 19.11 -14.52 4.80
N GLY A 229 18.81 -15.64 5.46
CA GLY A 229 18.13 -16.77 4.83
C GLY A 229 16.73 -16.42 4.30
N ASP A 230 15.98 -15.62 5.07
CA ASP A 230 14.65 -15.17 4.67
C ASP A 230 14.72 -14.20 3.47
N ILE A 231 15.62 -13.21 3.52
CA ILE A 231 15.82 -12.26 2.40
C ILE A 231 16.21 -13.00 1.13
N GLU A 232 17.15 -13.95 1.19
CA GLU A 232 17.57 -14.71 0.01
C GLU A 232 16.43 -15.60 -0.54
N SER A 233 15.51 -16.04 0.31
CA SER A 233 14.30 -16.77 -0.09
C SER A 233 13.27 -15.86 -0.80
N TYR A 234 13.16 -14.59 -0.41
CA TYR A 234 12.18 -13.65 -0.97
C TYR A 234 12.70 -12.83 -2.14
N ALA A 235 13.97 -12.43 -2.08
CA ALA A 235 14.65 -11.59 -3.05
C ALA A 235 16.04 -12.19 -3.35
N PRO A 236 16.12 -13.30 -4.10
CA PRO A 236 17.38 -13.99 -4.37
C PRO A 236 18.43 -13.07 -4.99
N GLY A 237 19.69 -13.16 -4.54
CA GLY A 237 20.82 -12.36 -5.00
C GLY A 237 20.79 -10.88 -4.60
N TYR A 238 19.76 -10.44 -3.86
CA TYR A 238 19.66 -9.04 -3.42
C TYR A 238 20.83 -8.64 -2.53
N LEU A 239 21.18 -9.47 -1.54
CA LEU A 239 22.20 -9.13 -0.53
C LEU A 239 23.60 -8.96 -1.16
N GLU A 240 23.95 -9.83 -2.11
CA GLU A 240 25.21 -9.72 -2.87
C GLU A 240 25.23 -8.40 -3.66
N MET A 241 24.14 -8.09 -4.37
CA MET A 241 24.04 -6.86 -5.15
C MET A 241 24.06 -5.59 -4.28
N GLU A 242 23.40 -5.62 -3.12
CA GLU A 242 23.41 -4.51 -2.17
C GLU A 242 24.82 -4.27 -1.62
N GLU A 243 25.54 -5.33 -1.27
CA GLU A 243 26.93 -5.26 -0.78
C GLU A 243 27.86 -4.68 -1.86
N GLU A 244 27.79 -5.17 -3.10
CA GLU A 244 28.56 -4.64 -4.24
C GLU A 244 28.23 -3.17 -4.53
N GLY A 245 26.97 -2.78 -4.36
CA GLY A 245 26.46 -1.42 -4.55
C GLY A 245 26.71 -0.49 -3.36
N GLY A 246 27.42 -0.92 -2.32
CA GLY A 246 27.72 -0.10 -1.15
C GLY A 246 26.48 0.28 -0.33
N GLY A 247 25.51 -0.63 -0.23
CA GLY A 247 24.24 -0.43 0.44
C GLY A 247 23.06 -0.21 -0.50
N MET A 248 23.25 -0.18 -1.82
CA MET A 248 22.18 0.12 -2.79
C MET A 248 22.17 -0.82 -3.99
N ALA A 249 21.07 -1.55 -4.20
CA ALA A 249 20.89 -2.47 -5.31
C ALA A 249 20.07 -1.85 -6.47
N GLU A 250 20.63 -0.83 -7.16
CA GLU A 250 19.93 -0.04 -8.20
C GLU A 250 19.49 -0.83 -9.45
N GLY A 251 20.06 -2.02 -9.66
CA GLY A 251 19.77 -2.89 -10.80
C GLY A 251 18.94 -4.13 -10.45
N TYR A 252 18.40 -4.21 -9.22
CA TYR A 252 17.68 -5.41 -8.79
C TYR A 252 16.43 -5.64 -9.64
N GLU A 253 16.25 -6.87 -10.14
CA GLU A 253 15.10 -7.20 -10.97
C GLU A 253 13.86 -7.43 -10.09
N HIS A 254 12.93 -6.47 -10.07
CA HIS A 254 11.76 -6.50 -9.19
C HIS A 254 10.81 -7.69 -9.42
N GLY A 255 10.86 -8.33 -10.60
CA GLY A 255 10.13 -9.57 -10.91
C GLY A 255 10.81 -10.85 -10.40
N ALA A 256 12.01 -10.75 -9.81
CA ALA A 256 12.67 -11.86 -9.14
C ALA A 256 12.17 -12.09 -7.71
N PHE A 257 11.32 -11.19 -7.19
CA PHE A 257 10.67 -11.39 -5.90
C PHE A 257 9.78 -12.63 -5.93
N ARG A 258 9.71 -13.31 -4.78
CA ARG A 258 8.85 -14.47 -4.61
C ARG A 258 7.37 -14.08 -4.68
N GLU A 259 6.66 -14.68 -5.65
CA GLU A 259 5.23 -14.44 -5.84
C GLU A 259 4.33 -15.30 -4.94
N ASP A 260 4.77 -16.49 -4.47
CA ASP A 260 4.15 -17.33 -3.40
C ASP A 260 5.07 -18.53 -3.06
#